data_AF-A0A2E3BBI8-F1
#
_entry.id   AF-A0A2E3BBI8-F1
#
_cell.length_a   1.000
_cell.length_b   1.000
_cell.length_c   1.000
_cell.angle_alpha   90.00
_cell.angle_beta   90.00
_cell.angle_gamma   90.00
#
_symmetry.space_group_name_H-M   'P 1'
#
loop_
_entity.id
_entity.type
_entity.pdbx_description
1 polymer ?
#
loop_
_entity_poly.entity_id
_entity_poly.type
_entity_poly.pdbx_seq_one_letter_code
_entity_poly.pdbx_strand_id
1 'polypeptide(L)'
;MTDIEELSDEQRISLLEGKVGKNRTFITIVALTLIVILSVSLTVLILKLLRADEPFVPVSRFEEQKAIITQLRTDISDQQKLLAALTLTYDRSQVAAFQQNLIEQEQSYQEFLSALRVGMFDLAKMVQGSRTWLDVYTETLEDAQRSSNQREKNLKRISTKTLQN
;
A
#
# COMPACT_ATOMS: atom_id res chain seq x y z
N MET A 1 -31.11 -92.14 61.39
CA MET A 1 -31.76 -92.00 60.07
C MET A 1 -32.30 -90.58 60.03
N THR A 2 -31.75 -89.63 59.30
CA THR A 2 -30.97 -89.68 58.06
C THR A 2 -30.20 -88.36 57.94
N ASP A 3 -28.90 -88.50 57.75
CA ASP A 3 -28.06 -87.84 56.77
C ASP A 3 -27.94 -86.30 56.73
N ILE A 4 -26.71 -85.91 57.04
CA ILE A 4 -26.02 -84.66 56.76
C ILE A 4 -26.02 -84.47 55.24
N GLU A 5 -26.62 -83.39 54.74
CA GLU A 5 -26.33 -82.90 53.39
C GLU A 5 -25.58 -81.56 53.53
N GLU A 6 -24.33 -81.67 53.99
CA GLU A 6 -23.33 -80.63 53.79
C GLU A 6 -23.18 -80.45 52.29
N LEU A 7 -23.71 -79.32 51.79
CA LEU A 7 -23.47 -78.82 50.45
C LEU A 7 -21.98 -78.94 50.12
N SER A 8 -21.65 -79.84 49.19
CA SER A 8 -20.29 -80.09 48.69
C SER A 8 -19.58 -78.78 48.37
N ASP A 9 -18.35 -78.64 48.87
CA ASP A 9 -17.50 -77.46 48.67
C ASP A 9 -17.34 -77.10 47.18
N GLU A 10 -17.49 -78.06 46.26
CA GLU A 10 -17.45 -77.82 44.81
C GLU A 10 -18.63 -76.98 44.28
N GLN A 11 -19.82 -77.13 44.87
CA GLN A 11 -20.99 -76.32 44.53
C GLN A 11 -20.87 -74.89 45.09
N ARG A 12 -20.17 -74.73 46.22
CA ARG A 12 -19.87 -73.41 46.80
C ARG A 12 -18.81 -72.67 45.98
N ILE A 13 -17.77 -73.38 45.52
CA ILE A 13 -16.70 -72.81 44.69
C ILE A 13 -17.28 -72.35 43.33
N SER A 14 -18.12 -73.16 42.67
CA SER A 14 -18.71 -72.79 41.37
C SER A 14 -19.73 -71.64 41.45
N LEU A 15 -20.52 -71.56 42.53
CA LEU A 15 -21.41 -70.41 42.79
C LEU A 15 -20.62 -69.11 43.07
N LEU A 16 -19.49 -69.21 43.76
CA LEU A 16 -18.61 -68.07 44.01
C LEU A 16 -17.83 -67.67 42.75
N GLU A 17 -17.39 -68.61 41.93
CA GLU A 17 -16.65 -68.34 40.68
C GLU A 17 -17.50 -67.59 39.64
N GLY A 18 -18.76 -67.99 39.45
CA GLY A 18 -19.70 -67.27 38.59
C GLY A 18 -20.05 -65.86 39.11
N LYS A 19 -20.14 -65.69 40.43
CA LYS A 19 -20.45 -64.40 41.08
C LYS A 19 -19.24 -63.46 41.08
N VAL A 20 -18.03 -63.98 41.25
CA VAL A 20 -16.75 -63.23 41.20
C VAL A 20 -16.40 -62.86 39.77
N GLY A 21 -16.61 -63.74 38.79
CA GLY A 21 -16.41 -63.44 37.37
C GLY A 21 -17.33 -62.32 36.86
N LYS A 22 -18.63 -62.36 37.21
CA LYS A 22 -19.57 -61.29 36.84
C LYS A 22 -19.24 -59.95 37.50
N ASN A 23 -18.79 -59.96 38.75
CA ASN A 23 -18.34 -58.75 39.45
C ASN A 23 -17.05 -58.19 38.84
N ARG A 24 -16.09 -59.05 38.47
CA ARG A 24 -14.86 -58.65 37.79
C ARG A 24 -15.15 -57.99 36.45
N THR A 25 -16.05 -58.54 35.64
CA THR A 25 -16.44 -57.94 34.36
C THR A 25 -17.16 -56.59 34.56
N PHE A 26 -18.04 -56.48 35.56
CA PHE A 26 -18.70 -55.23 35.90
C PHE A 26 -17.69 -54.14 36.32
N ILE A 27 -16.73 -54.48 37.17
CA ILE A 27 -15.64 -53.58 37.59
C ILE A 27 -14.81 -53.13 36.38
N THR A 28 -14.49 -54.03 35.45
CA THR A 28 -13.72 -53.68 34.23
C THR A 28 -14.49 -52.70 33.35
N ILE A 29 -15.81 -52.87 33.18
CA ILE A 29 -16.64 -51.94 32.39
C ILE A 29 -16.67 -50.56 33.03
N VAL A 30 -16.87 -50.49 34.35
CA VAL A 30 -16.87 -49.22 35.10
C VAL A 30 -15.50 -48.53 35.06
N ALA A 31 -14.41 -49.29 35.16
CA ALA A 31 -13.07 -48.74 35.02
C ALA A 31 -12.83 -48.14 33.62
N LEU A 32 -13.29 -48.83 32.58
CA LEU A 32 -13.20 -48.36 31.18
C LEU A 32 -13.98 -47.06 30.97
N THR A 33 -15.21 -46.97 31.46
CA THR A 33 -16.01 -45.74 31.33
C THR A 33 -15.40 -44.58 32.09
N LEU A 34 -14.85 -44.83 33.28
CA LEU A 34 -14.17 -43.82 34.09
C LEU A 34 -12.90 -43.28 33.40
N ILE A 35 -12.12 -44.15 32.77
CA ILE A 35 -10.95 -43.74 31.97
C ILE A 35 -11.37 -42.85 30.79
N VAL A 36 -12.45 -43.19 30.08
CA VAL A 36 -12.94 -42.38 28.95
C VAL A 36 -13.38 -40.99 29.41
N ILE A 37 -14.15 -40.91 30.51
CA ILE A 37 -14.59 -39.62 31.06
C ILE A 37 -13.41 -38.77 31.49
N LEU A 38 -12.43 -39.37 32.18
CA LEU A 38 -11.19 -38.68 32.57
C LEU A 38 -10.41 -38.18 31.35
N SER A 39 -10.30 -38.98 30.30
CA SER A 39 -9.60 -38.60 29.07
C SER A 39 -10.26 -37.40 28.39
N VAL A 40 -11.60 -37.38 28.28
CA VAL A 40 -12.34 -36.26 27.69
C VAL A 40 -12.26 -35.02 28.58
N SER A 41 -12.33 -35.18 29.90
CA SER A 41 -12.20 -34.08 30.85
C SER A 41 -10.80 -33.45 30.77
N LEU A 42 -9.76 -34.27 30.69
CA LEU A 42 -8.38 -33.83 30.57
C LEU A 42 -8.13 -33.10 29.25
N THR A 43 -8.66 -33.59 28.12
CA THR A 43 -8.51 -32.88 26.83
C THR A 43 -9.23 -31.54 26.83
N VAL A 44 -10.42 -31.44 27.42
CA VAL A 44 -11.12 -30.15 27.60
C VAL A 44 -10.35 -29.21 28.51
N LEU A 45 -9.77 -29.71 29.60
CA LEU A 45 -8.94 -28.93 30.52
C LEU A 45 -7.70 -28.39 29.80
N ILE A 46 -7.00 -29.23 29.03
CA ILE A 46 -5.83 -28.85 28.23
C ILE A 46 -6.22 -27.81 27.18
N LEU A 47 -7.36 -27.97 26.49
CA LEU A 47 -7.85 -26.97 25.54
C LEU A 47 -8.18 -25.63 26.21
N LYS A 48 -8.73 -25.64 27.43
CA LYS A 48 -8.98 -24.41 28.20
C LYS A 48 -7.69 -23.77 28.71
N LEU A 49 -6.68 -24.57 29.06
CA LEU A 49 -5.40 -24.07 29.56
C LEU A 49 -4.50 -23.54 28.43
N LEU A 50 -4.51 -24.19 27.24
CA LEU A 50 -3.77 -23.76 26.05
C LEU A 50 -4.44 -22.59 25.33
N ARG A 51 -5.76 -22.44 25.43
CA ARG A 51 -6.45 -21.20 25.06
C ARG A 51 -6.25 -20.15 26.15
N ALA A 52 -4.99 -19.85 26.46
CA ALA A 52 -4.61 -18.63 27.14
C ALA A 52 -5.02 -17.48 26.21
N ASP A 53 -6.05 -16.74 26.63
CA ASP A 53 -6.51 -15.48 26.06
C ASP A 53 -6.55 -15.43 24.53
N GLU A 54 -7.60 -15.99 23.92
CA GLU A 54 -8.13 -15.27 22.75
C GLU A 54 -8.69 -13.96 23.31
N PRO A 55 -8.11 -12.79 22.96
CA PRO A 55 -8.63 -11.53 23.44
C PRO A 55 -10.06 -11.42 22.91
N PHE A 56 -11.04 -11.54 23.80
CA PHE A 56 -12.43 -11.22 23.50
C PHE A 56 -12.47 -9.74 23.13
N VAL A 57 -12.34 -9.43 21.83
CA VAL A 57 -12.47 -8.06 21.32
C VAL A 57 -13.94 -7.69 21.48
N PRO A 58 -14.29 -6.74 22.35
CA PRO A 58 -15.66 -6.32 22.50
C PRO A 58 -16.14 -5.76 21.17
N VAL A 59 -17.34 -6.16 20.72
CA VAL A 59 -17.95 -5.71 19.45
C VAL A 59 -17.97 -4.17 19.36
N SER A 60 -18.05 -3.47 20.49
CA SER A 60 -17.94 -2.00 20.55
C SER A 60 -16.63 -1.44 19.97
N ARG A 61 -15.48 -2.07 20.24
CA ARG A 61 -14.19 -1.64 19.67
C ARG A 61 -14.08 -1.90 18.17
N PHE A 62 -14.82 -2.90 17.67
CA PHE A 62 -14.90 -3.19 16.24
C PHE A 62 -15.78 -2.14 15.52
N GLU A 63 -16.91 -1.77 16.11
CA GLU A 63 -17.76 -0.71 15.58
C GLU A 63 -17.09 0.67 15.62
N GLU A 64 -16.36 1.00 16.70
CA GLU A 64 -15.55 2.22 16.79
C GLU A 64 -14.47 2.26 15.69
N GLN A 65 -13.76 1.15 15.47
CA GLN A 65 -12.77 1.07 14.39
C GLN A 65 -13.42 1.21 13.01
N LYS A 66 -14.59 0.63 12.79
CA LYS A 66 -15.33 0.77 11.53
C LYS A 66 -15.77 2.21 11.28
N ALA A 67 -16.19 2.92 12.33
CA ALA A 67 -16.52 4.34 12.25
C ALA A 67 -15.28 5.18 11.90
N ILE A 68 -14.13 4.94 12.55
CA ILE A 68 -12.86 5.60 12.26
C ILE A 68 -12.40 5.34 10.82
N ILE A 69 -12.48 4.09 10.35
CA ILE A 69 -12.13 3.73 8.96
C ILE A 69 -13.04 4.44 7.96
N THR A 70 -14.33 4.58 8.27
CA THR A 70 -15.29 5.28 7.41
C THR A 70 -14.97 6.78 7.37
N GLN A 71 -14.67 7.38 8.51
CA GLN A 71 -14.28 8.79 8.60
C GLN A 71 -12.98 9.05 7.83
N LEU A 72 -11.94 8.23 8.03
CA LEU A 72 -10.68 8.33 7.29
C LEU A 72 -10.87 8.20 5.78
N ARG A 73 -11.76 7.31 5.32
CA ARG A 73 -12.10 7.20 3.90
C ARG A 73 -12.75 8.47 3.36
N THR A 74 -13.64 9.08 4.13
CA THR A 74 -14.25 10.37 3.76
C THR A 74 -13.21 11.48 3.72
N ASP A 75 -12.36 11.58 4.74
CA ASP A 75 -11.28 12.59 4.80
C ASP A 75 -10.30 12.44 3.62
N ILE A 76 -9.92 11.21 3.27
CA ILE A 76 -9.10 10.93 2.09
C ILE A 76 -9.82 11.36 0.80
N SER A 77 -11.11 11.07 0.67
CA SER A 77 -11.90 11.48 -0.50
C SER A 77 -11.96 13.00 -0.63
N ASP A 78 -12.13 13.71 0.47
CA ASP A 78 -12.21 15.17 0.46
C ASP A 78 -10.85 15.81 0.21
N GLN A 79 -9.77 15.25 0.76
CA GLN A 79 -8.39 15.64 0.42
C GLN A 79 -8.08 15.40 -1.06
N GLN A 80 -8.53 14.29 -1.65
CA GLN A 80 -8.37 14.04 -3.08
C GLN A 80 -9.09 15.08 -3.94
N LYS A 81 -10.30 15.50 -3.56
CA LYS A 81 -11.04 16.57 -4.27
C LYS A 81 -10.33 17.91 -4.17
N LEU A 82 -9.81 18.26 -2.98
CA LEU A 82 -9.06 19.49 -2.78
C LEU A 82 -7.76 19.51 -3.59
N LEU A 83 -7.02 18.40 -3.60
CA LEU A 83 -5.83 18.24 -4.44
C LEU A 83 -6.17 18.35 -5.92
N ALA A 84 -7.22 17.69 -6.39
CA ALA A 84 -7.65 17.79 -7.78
C ALA A 84 -8.04 19.24 -8.17
N ALA A 85 -8.74 19.95 -7.30
CA ALA A 85 -9.11 21.35 -7.52
C ALA A 85 -7.88 22.27 -7.52
N LEU A 86 -6.91 22.04 -6.63
CA LEU A 86 -5.68 22.83 -6.55
C LEU A 86 -4.78 22.59 -7.78
N THR A 87 -4.59 21.33 -8.19
CA THR A 87 -3.86 20.97 -9.42
C THR A 87 -4.51 21.60 -10.65
N LEU A 88 -5.84 21.50 -10.79
CA LEU A 88 -6.57 22.09 -11.91
C LEU A 88 -6.41 23.63 -11.98
N THR A 89 -6.36 24.29 -10.82
CA THR A 89 -6.16 25.74 -10.73
C THR A 89 -4.71 26.13 -11.06
N TYR A 90 -3.74 25.36 -10.58
CA TYR A 90 -2.32 25.57 -10.84
C TYR A 90 -1.98 25.39 -12.32
N ASP A 91 -2.47 24.29 -12.93
CA ASP A 91 -2.21 23.96 -14.33
C ASP A 91 -2.83 24.96 -15.30
N ARG A 92 -4.01 25.49 -14.99
CA ARG A 92 -4.73 26.41 -15.89
C ARG A 92 -4.27 27.85 -15.82
N SER A 93 -3.84 28.34 -14.66
CA SER A 93 -3.67 29.79 -14.45
C SER A 93 -2.23 30.26 -14.57
N GLN A 94 -1.31 29.65 -13.83
CA GLN A 94 0.02 30.24 -13.63
C GLN A 94 1.07 29.61 -14.53
N VAL A 95 1.02 28.29 -14.73
CA VAL A 95 2.00 27.59 -15.56
C VAL A 95 1.84 27.97 -17.03
N ALA A 96 0.61 28.00 -17.55
CA ALA A 96 0.33 28.38 -18.93
C ALA A 96 0.69 29.85 -19.23
N ALA A 97 0.34 30.78 -18.33
CA ALA A 97 0.67 32.19 -18.48
C ALA A 97 2.18 32.44 -18.37
N PHE A 98 2.85 31.79 -17.42
CA PHE A 98 4.30 31.87 -17.27
C PHE A 98 5.03 31.33 -18.50
N GLN A 99 4.59 30.19 -19.03
CA GLN A 99 5.16 29.61 -20.24
C GLN A 99 4.98 30.52 -21.46
N GLN A 100 3.78 31.09 -21.62
CA GLN A 100 3.52 32.04 -22.70
C GLN A 100 4.46 33.25 -22.60
N ASN A 101 4.66 33.79 -21.39
CA ASN A 101 5.60 34.88 -21.15
C ASN A 101 7.05 34.50 -21.51
N LEU A 102 7.49 33.28 -21.19
CA LEU A 102 8.82 32.80 -21.59
C LEU A 102 8.99 32.68 -23.11
N ILE A 103 7.94 32.26 -23.82
CA ILE A 103 7.95 32.20 -25.30
C ILE A 103 8.06 33.61 -25.88
N GLU A 104 7.26 34.55 -25.38
CA GLU A 104 7.29 35.96 -25.80
C GLU A 104 8.66 36.61 -25.51
N GLN A 105 9.26 36.30 -24.35
CA GLN A 105 10.60 36.76 -24.01
C GLN A 105 11.65 36.22 -24.99
N GLU A 106 11.56 34.93 -25.37
CA GLU A 106 12.47 34.35 -26.34
C GLU A 106 12.31 35.00 -27.73
N GLN A 107 11.07 35.27 -28.17
CA GLN A 107 10.81 35.97 -29.43
C GLN A 107 11.38 37.40 -29.42
N SER A 108 11.18 38.15 -28.34
CA SER A 108 11.77 39.48 -28.19
C SER A 108 13.31 39.43 -28.20
N TYR A 109 13.91 38.41 -27.60
CA TYR A 109 15.36 38.20 -27.65
C TYR A 109 15.86 37.92 -29.08
N GLN A 110 15.13 37.13 -29.87
CA GLN A 110 15.45 36.89 -31.28
C GLN A 110 15.38 38.16 -32.12
N GLU A 111 14.36 38.99 -31.90
CA GLU A 111 14.24 40.31 -32.56
C GLU A 111 15.41 41.22 -32.21
N PHE A 112 15.80 41.25 -30.93
CA PHE A 112 16.96 42.00 -30.47
C PHE A 112 18.25 41.53 -31.14
N LEU A 113 18.50 40.21 -31.21
CA LEU A 113 19.67 39.66 -31.89
C LEU A 113 19.69 40.00 -33.38
N SER A 114 18.53 39.99 -34.05
CA SER A 114 18.40 40.37 -35.46
C SER A 114 18.75 41.86 -35.67
N ALA A 115 18.20 42.74 -34.83
CA ALA A 115 18.51 44.18 -34.86
C ALA A 115 20.00 44.45 -34.59
N LEU A 116 20.57 43.74 -33.61
CA LEU A 116 22.00 43.82 -33.27
C LEU A 116 22.88 43.39 -34.46
N ARG A 117 22.51 42.31 -35.17
CA ARG A 117 23.23 41.85 -36.36
C ARG A 117 23.26 42.91 -37.47
N VAL A 118 22.12 43.56 -37.72
CA VAL A 118 22.04 44.66 -38.71
C VAL A 118 22.88 45.84 -38.27
N GLY A 119 22.76 46.27 -37.01
CA GLY A 119 23.55 47.39 -36.48
C GLY A 119 25.06 47.14 -36.53
N MET A 120 25.49 45.91 -36.22
CA MET A 120 26.88 45.48 -36.34
C MET A 120 27.39 45.52 -37.78
N PHE A 121 26.57 45.07 -38.73
CA PHE A 121 26.91 45.10 -40.14
C PHE A 121 27.09 46.54 -40.66
N ASP A 122 26.22 47.45 -40.24
CA ASP A 122 26.33 48.87 -40.60
C ASP A 122 27.56 49.53 -39.96
N LEU A 123 27.84 49.24 -38.69
CA LEU A 123 29.06 49.68 -38.00
C LEU A 123 30.32 49.18 -38.71
N ALA A 124 30.32 47.93 -39.16
CA ALA A 124 31.46 47.34 -39.83
C ALA A 124 31.74 47.94 -41.23
N LYS A 125 30.77 48.63 -41.83
CA LYS A 125 30.98 49.42 -43.05
C LYS A 125 31.58 50.80 -42.77
N MET A 126 31.36 51.34 -41.58
CA MET A 126 31.81 52.68 -41.18
C MET A 126 33.22 52.67 -40.59
N VAL A 127 33.70 51.53 -40.08
CA VAL A 127 35.02 51.39 -39.42
C VAL A 127 35.99 50.59 -40.30
N GLN A 128 37.12 51.18 -40.66
CA GLN A 128 38.14 50.54 -41.49
C GLN A 128 38.83 49.40 -40.73
N GLY A 129 38.87 48.18 -41.29
CA GLY A 129 39.51 47.01 -40.68
C GLY A 129 38.61 46.13 -39.80
N SER A 130 37.33 46.46 -39.63
CA SER A 130 36.39 45.71 -38.77
C SER A 130 35.82 44.43 -39.39
N ARG A 131 36.32 43.99 -40.55
CA ARG A 131 35.82 42.80 -41.27
C ARG A 131 36.03 41.52 -40.46
N THR A 132 37.20 41.33 -39.89
CA THR A 132 37.53 40.15 -39.08
C THR A 132 36.72 40.10 -37.78
N TRP A 133 36.44 41.25 -37.18
CA TRP A 133 35.57 41.34 -35.99
C TRP A 133 34.12 40.97 -36.32
N LEU A 134 33.61 41.45 -37.46
CA LEU A 134 32.26 41.13 -37.92
C LEU A 134 32.06 39.62 -38.11
N ASP A 135 33.02 38.92 -38.71
CA ASP A 135 32.93 37.47 -38.94
C ASP A 135 32.83 36.69 -37.63
N VAL A 136 33.71 36.97 -36.66
CA VAL A 136 33.74 36.28 -35.35
C VAL A 136 32.44 36.49 -34.56
N TYR A 137 31.89 37.69 -34.59
CA TYR A 137 30.67 38.00 -33.83
C TYR A 137 29.40 37.58 -34.57
N THR A 138 29.44 37.49 -35.89
CA THR A 138 28.32 36.93 -36.67
C THR A 138 28.12 35.46 -36.31
N GLU A 139 29.19 34.67 -36.24
CA GLU A 139 29.12 33.27 -35.79
C GLU A 139 28.52 33.17 -34.38
N THR A 140 29.01 34.01 -33.45
CA THR A 140 28.50 34.03 -32.06
C THR A 140 27.02 34.41 -31.99
N LEU A 141 26.57 35.39 -32.80
CA LEU A 141 25.16 35.79 -32.89
C LEU A 141 24.29 34.69 -33.48
N GLU A 142 24.76 34.00 -34.51
CA GLU A 142 24.06 32.88 -35.12
C GLU A 142 23.91 31.70 -34.15
N ASP A 143 24.93 31.43 -33.34
CA ASP A 143 24.89 30.42 -32.27
C ASP A 143 23.86 30.78 -31.19
N ALA A 144 23.85 32.04 -30.77
CA ALA A 144 22.87 32.57 -29.82
C ALA A 144 21.44 32.47 -30.38
N GLN A 145 21.26 32.81 -31.66
CA GLN A 145 19.97 32.70 -32.36
C GLN A 145 19.52 31.25 -32.48
N ARG A 146 20.41 30.32 -32.85
CA ARG A 146 20.10 28.88 -32.91
C ARG A 146 19.68 28.34 -31.55
N SER A 147 20.41 28.70 -30.50
CA SER A 147 20.11 28.31 -29.12
C SER A 147 18.76 28.87 -28.65
N SER A 148 18.48 30.13 -28.98
CA SER A 148 17.20 30.79 -28.73
C SER A 148 16.02 30.07 -29.40
N ASN A 149 16.11 29.82 -30.71
CA ASN A 149 15.11 29.09 -31.46
C ASN A 149 14.87 27.67 -30.88
N GLN A 150 15.92 27.02 -30.38
CA GLN A 150 15.81 25.70 -29.76
C GLN A 150 15.07 25.77 -28.41
N ARG A 151 15.34 26.79 -27.59
CA ARG A 151 14.61 27.02 -26.33
C ARG A 151 13.13 27.28 -26.59
N GLU A 152 12.79 28.11 -27.58
CA GLU A 152 11.40 28.37 -27.96
C GLU A 152 10.68 27.07 -28.38
N LYS A 153 11.32 26.22 -29.20
CA LYS A 153 10.77 24.92 -29.60
C LYS A 153 10.57 23.99 -28.41
N ASN A 154 11.52 23.96 -27.48
CA ASN A 154 11.42 23.15 -26.26
C ASN A 154 10.27 23.63 -25.38
N LEU A 155 10.12 24.95 -25.18
CA LEU A 155 9.01 25.54 -24.47
C LEU A 155 7.67 25.18 -25.12
N LYS A 156 7.52 25.33 -26.44
CA LYS A 156 6.29 24.95 -27.16
C LYS A 156 5.91 23.47 -26.98
N ARG A 157 6.90 22.55 -26.97
CA ARG A 157 6.66 21.11 -26.76
C ARG A 157 6.16 20.75 -25.36
N ILE A 158 6.55 21.50 -24.33
CA ILE A 158 6.08 21.27 -22.96
C ILE A 158 4.57 21.51 -22.87
N SER A 159 4.03 22.49 -23.61
CA SER A 159 2.58 22.76 -23.66
C SER A 159 1.82 21.56 -24.22
N THR A 160 2.25 21.00 -25.34
CA THR A 160 1.57 19.88 -25.99
C THR A 160 1.53 18.63 -25.12
N LYS A 161 2.58 18.36 -24.34
CA LYS A 161 2.61 17.22 -23.41
C LYS A 161 1.73 17.43 -22.18
N THR A 162 1.66 18.66 -21.68
CA THR A 162 0.86 19.00 -20.49
C THR A 162 -0.64 18.97 -20.80
N LEU A 163 -1.05 19.24 -22.04
CA LEU A 163 -2.45 19.17 -22.49
C LEU A 163 -2.95 17.74 -22.81
N GLN A 164 -2.06 16.74 -22.85
CA GLN A 164 -2.38 15.35 -23.21
C GLN A 164 -2.48 14.40 -22.01
N ASN A 165 -2.05 14.84 -20.82
CA ASN A 165 -2.17 14.10 -19.56
C ASN A 165 -3.33 14.68 -18.73
#